data_AF-A0A2N3B4F9-F1
#
_entry.id   AF-A0A2N3B4F9-F1
#
_cell.length_a   1.000
_cell.length_b   1.000
_cell.length_c   1.000
_cell.angle_alpha   90.00
_cell.angle_beta   90.00
_cell.angle_gamma   90.00
#
_symmetry.space_group_name_H-M   'P 1'
#
loop_
_entity.id
_entity.type
_entity.pdbx_description
1 polymer ?
#
loop_
_entity_poly.entity_id
_entity_poly.type
_entity_poly.pdbx_seq_one_letter_code
_entity_poly.pdbx_strand_id
1 'polypeptide(L)'
;MKAWGRTASIAVIAFRSVNCPGTAGYDPGLQRHHLLPRQLLSRRCFGWLFEAIGRSRVGFEDFRANGLLLPATERAAIRTGMPLHRGPHRRYNEVVMARVGRIEERWSHLRHQDADLALTEALLRLRVLQGALRRQLLAERRRVMVSRNDPLGTGFDFSELDTMAEALWLAK
;
A
#
# COMPACT_ATOMS: atom_id res chain seq x y z
N MET A 1 -8.12 14.78 -37.47
CA MET A 1 -6.85 14.09 -37.10
C MET A 1 -5.91 15.09 -36.44
N LYS A 2 -5.72 15.02 -35.12
CA LYS A 2 -4.53 15.56 -34.41
C LYS A 2 -4.31 14.68 -33.17
N ALA A 3 -3.21 13.94 -33.18
CA ALA A 3 -2.79 13.07 -32.08
C ALA A 3 -2.28 13.97 -30.93
N TRP A 4 -3.00 13.98 -29.82
CA TRP A 4 -2.57 14.65 -28.59
C TRP A 4 -2.11 13.60 -27.58
N GLY A 5 -0.91 13.80 -27.04
CA GLY A 5 -0.46 13.13 -25.83
C GLY A 5 0.63 12.10 -26.09
N ARG A 6 1.86 12.57 -26.33
CA ARG A 6 3.05 11.80 -25.94
C ARG A 6 2.91 11.49 -24.45
N THR A 7 2.56 10.26 -24.10
CA THR A 7 2.61 9.78 -22.74
C THR A 7 4.07 9.80 -22.35
N ALA A 8 4.51 10.80 -21.60
CA ALA A 8 5.84 10.75 -21.00
C ALA A 8 5.89 9.45 -20.19
N SER A 9 6.72 8.51 -20.63
CA SER A 9 6.96 7.27 -19.88
C SER A 9 7.60 7.70 -18.57
N ILE A 10 6.77 7.83 -17.53
CA ILE A 10 7.27 8.11 -16.19
C ILE A 10 8.09 6.88 -15.81
N ALA A 11 9.42 7.02 -15.76
CA ALA A 11 10.31 5.94 -15.40
C ALA A 11 9.84 5.33 -14.06
N VAL A 12 9.60 4.02 -14.06
CA VAL A 12 9.20 3.25 -12.87
C VAL A 12 10.34 3.30 -11.86
N ILE A 13 10.05 3.70 -10.62
CA ILE A 13 11.02 3.56 -9.53
C ILE A 13 10.88 2.16 -8.97
N ALA A 14 11.76 1.26 -9.38
CA ALA A 14 11.70 -0.12 -8.91
C ALA A 14 11.90 -0.20 -7.38
N PHE A 15 11.16 -1.06 -6.69
CA PHE A 15 11.38 -1.28 -5.25
C PHE A 15 12.83 -1.59 -4.92
N ARG A 16 13.50 -2.40 -5.74
CA ARG A 16 14.90 -2.78 -5.51
C ARG A 16 15.89 -1.61 -5.58
N SER A 17 15.53 -0.48 -6.20
CA SER A 17 16.39 0.70 -6.33
C SER A 17 16.18 1.71 -5.20
N VAL A 18 15.31 1.42 -4.22
CA VAL A 18 15.04 2.31 -3.10
C VAL A 18 15.70 1.77 -1.83
N ASN A 19 16.41 2.66 -1.13
CA ASN A 19 17.19 2.36 0.08
C ASN A 19 18.17 1.19 -0.13
N CYS A 20 19.04 1.30 -1.12
CA CYS A 20 20.00 0.27 -1.50
C CYS A 20 21.30 0.39 -0.69
N PRO A 21 21.79 -0.69 -0.06
CA PRO A 21 23.10 -0.70 0.57
C PRO A 21 24.20 -0.24 -0.40
N GLY A 22 25.12 0.61 0.07
CA GLY A 22 26.22 1.15 -0.73
C GLY A 22 25.89 2.36 -1.60
N THR A 23 24.63 2.82 -1.62
CA THR A 23 24.24 4.06 -2.32
C THR A 23 24.19 5.26 -1.37
N ALA A 24 24.40 6.47 -1.91
CA ALA A 24 24.23 7.70 -1.16
C ALA A 24 22.79 7.82 -0.64
N GLY A 25 22.63 8.17 0.64
CA GLY A 25 21.32 8.27 1.29
C GLY A 25 20.74 6.93 1.78
N TYR A 26 21.49 5.83 1.71
CA TYR A 26 21.12 4.57 2.35
C TYR A 26 20.97 4.74 3.87
N ASP A 27 19.87 4.24 4.43
CA ASP A 27 19.63 4.14 5.87
C ASP A 27 19.27 2.70 6.24
N PRO A 28 20.13 1.96 6.95
CA PRO A 28 19.84 0.59 7.37
C PRO A 28 18.67 0.51 8.34
N GLY A 29 18.28 1.63 8.95
CA GLY A 29 17.11 1.74 9.81
C GLY A 29 15.79 1.88 9.06
N LEU A 30 15.77 1.88 7.72
CA LEU A 30 14.55 1.99 6.90
C LEU A 30 14.31 0.72 6.07
N GLN A 31 13.04 0.38 5.89
CA GLN A 31 12.58 -0.76 5.12
C GLN A 31 11.47 -0.38 4.15
N ARG A 32 11.45 -1.04 2.99
CA ARG A 32 10.45 -0.88 1.95
C ARG A 32 9.17 -1.64 2.32
N HIS A 33 8.06 -0.93 2.38
CA HIS A 33 6.73 -1.48 2.62
C HIS A 33 5.89 -1.39 1.34
N HIS A 34 5.19 -2.47 0.97
CA HIS A 34 4.24 -2.45 -0.15
C HIS A 34 2.84 -2.15 0.40
N LEU A 35 2.11 -1.24 -0.25
CA LEU A 35 0.74 -0.88 0.13
C LEU A 35 -0.26 -1.95 -0.36
N LEU A 36 -0.28 -2.21 -1.67
CA LEU A 36 -0.95 -3.40 -2.19
C LEU A 36 0.04 -4.57 -2.10
N PRO A 37 -0.30 -5.64 -1.35
CA PRO A 37 0.58 -6.78 -1.19
C PRO A 37 0.77 -7.50 -2.52
N ARG A 38 2.01 -7.92 -2.83
CA ARG A 38 2.32 -8.68 -4.04
C ARG A 38 1.56 -10.00 -4.12
N GLN A 39 1.13 -10.54 -2.97
CA GLN A 39 0.30 -11.73 -2.85
C GLN A 39 -1.01 -11.61 -3.63
N LEU A 40 -1.50 -10.40 -3.90
CA LEU A 40 -2.65 -10.19 -4.79
C LEU A 40 -2.41 -10.78 -6.18
N LEU A 41 -1.18 -10.70 -6.69
CA LEU A 41 -0.82 -11.21 -8.02
C LEU A 41 -0.81 -12.73 -8.12
N SER A 42 -0.73 -13.44 -6.98
CA SER A 42 -0.80 -14.91 -6.94
C SER A 42 -2.21 -15.44 -6.67
N ARG A 43 -3.19 -14.58 -6.38
CA ARG A 43 -4.58 -14.99 -6.15
C ARG A 43 -5.34 -15.07 -7.48
N ARG A 44 -5.83 -16.26 -7.83
CA ARG A 44 -6.56 -16.49 -9.09
C ARG A 44 -7.78 -15.59 -9.25
N CYS A 45 -8.51 -15.28 -8.17
CA CYS A 45 -9.68 -14.42 -8.21
C CYS A 45 -9.40 -13.00 -8.74
N PHE A 46 -8.18 -12.48 -8.61
CA PHE A 46 -7.81 -11.16 -9.11
C PHE A 46 -7.11 -11.20 -10.48
N GLY A 47 -6.88 -12.39 -11.04
CA GLY A 47 -6.11 -12.58 -12.26
C GLY A 47 -6.70 -11.79 -13.43
N TRP A 48 -7.99 -12.00 -13.70
CA TRP A 48 -8.71 -11.34 -14.80
C TRP A 48 -8.71 -9.81 -14.67
N LEU A 49 -8.94 -9.30 -13.46
CA LEU A 49 -8.90 -7.87 -13.19
C LEU A 49 -7.53 -7.27 -13.53
N PHE A 50 -6.45 -7.86 -13.02
CA PHE A 50 -5.11 -7.31 -13.23
C PHE A 50 -4.54 -7.53 -14.62
N GLU A 51 -5.01 -8.57 -15.32
CA GLU A 51 -4.74 -8.76 -16.74
C GLU A 51 -5.41 -7.66 -17.55
N ALA A 52 -6.70 -7.41 -17.32
CA ALA A 52 -7.47 -6.41 -18.06
C ALA A 52 -7.00 -4.98 -17.78
N ILE A 53 -6.65 -4.65 -16.53
CA ILE A 53 -6.07 -3.33 -16.18
C ILE A 53 -4.63 -3.19 -16.71
N GLY A 54 -3.85 -4.27 -16.64
CA GLY A 54 -2.40 -4.26 -16.82
C GLY A 54 -1.66 -3.96 -15.51
N ARG A 55 -0.80 -4.88 -15.08
CA ARG A 55 -0.04 -4.80 -13.81
C ARG A 55 0.82 -3.53 -13.69
N SER A 56 1.36 -3.04 -14.81
CA SER A 56 2.13 -1.79 -14.86
C SER A 56 1.30 -0.56 -14.52
N ARG A 57 0.02 -0.53 -14.92
CA ARG A 57 -0.90 0.59 -14.66
C ARG A 57 -1.33 0.66 -13.19
N VAL A 58 -1.39 -0.49 -12.50
CA VAL A 58 -1.61 -0.55 -11.05
C VAL A 58 -0.38 -0.10 -10.26
N GLY A 59 0.82 -0.30 -10.84
CA GLY A 59 2.07 0.16 -10.24
C GLY A 59 2.61 -0.74 -9.12
N PHE A 60 2.34 -2.05 -9.16
CA PHE A 60 2.86 -3.00 -8.15
C PHE A 60 4.38 -2.93 -7.96
N GLU A 61 5.12 -2.63 -9.04
CA GLU A 61 6.57 -2.50 -9.04
C GLU A 61 7.08 -1.04 -8.92
N ASP A 62 6.19 -0.04 -9.04
CA ASP A 62 6.55 1.37 -8.86
C ASP A 62 6.44 1.75 -7.39
N PHE A 63 7.59 1.98 -6.76
CA PHE A 63 7.70 2.37 -5.37
C PHE A 63 6.91 3.65 -5.04
N ARG A 64 6.81 4.61 -5.97
CA ARG A 64 6.04 5.83 -5.70
C ARG A 64 4.54 5.55 -5.65
N ALA A 65 4.07 4.63 -6.49
CA ALA A 65 2.66 4.29 -6.55
C ALA A 65 2.27 3.39 -5.37
N ASN A 66 3.04 2.31 -5.16
CA ASN A 66 2.67 1.22 -4.28
C ASN A 66 3.60 1.02 -3.08
N GLY A 67 4.58 1.89 -2.89
CA GLY A 67 5.58 1.79 -1.82
C GLY A 67 5.48 2.89 -0.77
N LEU A 68 6.09 2.60 0.37
CA LEU A 68 6.40 3.54 1.45
C LEU A 68 7.69 3.08 2.15
N LEU A 69 8.61 4.00 2.48
CA LEU A 69 9.74 3.69 3.35
C LEU A 69 9.27 3.86 4.79
N LEU A 70 9.46 2.83 5.60
CA LEU A 70 9.11 2.85 7.02
C LEU A 70 10.33 2.45 7.86
N PRO A 71 10.54 3.06 9.02
CA PRO A 71 11.53 2.62 10.00
C PRO A 71 11.48 1.13 10.29
N ALA A 72 12.59 0.42 10.23
CA ALA A 72 12.70 -1.00 10.62
C ALA A 72 13.10 -1.18 12.09
N THR A 73 13.45 -0.08 12.78
CA THR A 73 13.89 -0.07 14.19
C THR A 73 13.20 1.05 14.96
N GLU A 74 13.00 0.85 16.26
CA GLU A 74 12.42 1.87 17.15
C GLU A 74 13.25 3.15 17.13
N ARG A 75 14.58 3.03 17.14
CA ARG A 75 15.48 4.18 17.06
C ARG A 75 15.23 5.00 15.79
N ALA A 76 15.05 4.33 14.66
CA ALA A 76 14.72 5.02 13.40
C ALA A 76 13.30 5.61 13.43
N ALA A 77 12.34 4.94 14.07
CA ALA A 77 10.97 5.44 14.23
C ALA A 77 10.93 6.73 15.05
N ILE A 78 11.63 6.75 16.20
CA ILE A 78 11.77 7.94 17.05
C ILE A 78 12.47 9.07 16.27
N ARG A 79 13.60 8.77 15.61
CA ARG A 79 14.38 9.76 14.84
C ARG A 79 13.58 10.40 13.71
N THR A 80 12.77 9.62 13.01
CA THR A 80 12.03 10.08 11.82
C THR A 80 10.61 10.55 12.13
N GLY A 81 10.08 10.22 13.32
CA GLY A 81 8.67 10.43 13.65
C GLY A 81 7.71 9.61 12.79
N MET A 82 8.18 8.55 12.12
CA MET A 82 7.39 7.67 11.25
C MET A 82 6.99 6.39 12.01
N PRO A 83 5.87 5.74 11.64
CA PRO A 83 5.47 4.48 12.25
C PRO A 83 6.52 3.39 12.00
N LEU A 84 6.76 2.57 13.01
CA LEU A 84 7.63 1.40 12.87
C LEU A 84 7.03 0.41 11.87
N HIS A 85 7.84 -0.05 10.92
CA HIS A 85 7.58 -1.20 10.08
C HIS A 85 7.49 -2.44 10.97
N ARG A 86 6.28 -2.91 11.22
CA ARG A 86 6.05 -4.17 11.94
C ARG A 86 6.11 -5.30 10.91
N GLY A 87 6.61 -6.48 11.28
CA GLY A 87 6.86 -7.60 10.36
C GLY A 87 5.59 -8.20 9.72
N PRO A 88 5.60 -9.47 9.28
CA PRO A 88 4.56 -10.02 8.39
C PRO A 88 3.12 -9.78 8.86
N HIS A 89 2.43 -8.85 8.19
CA HIS A 89 1.10 -8.38 8.56
C HIS A 89 0.00 -9.22 7.90
N ARG A 90 -0.29 -10.40 8.44
CA ARG A 90 -1.33 -11.29 7.89
C ARG A 90 -2.70 -10.62 7.82
N ARG A 91 -3.15 -9.97 8.90
CA ARG A 91 -4.45 -9.29 8.95
C ARG A 91 -4.53 -8.07 8.01
N TYR A 92 -3.44 -7.30 7.90
CA TYR A 92 -3.36 -6.21 6.91
C TYR A 92 -3.58 -6.76 5.50
N ASN A 93 -2.89 -7.85 5.14
CA ASN A 93 -3.05 -8.48 3.84
C ASN A 93 -4.49 -8.94 3.62
N GLU A 94 -5.15 -9.52 4.63
CA GLU A 94 -6.56 -9.93 4.55
C GLU A 94 -7.48 -8.75 4.27
N VAL A 95 -7.33 -7.64 4.99
CA VAL A 95 -8.15 -6.42 4.76
C VAL A 95 -7.92 -5.83 3.38
N VAL A 96 -6.66 -5.69 2.97
CA VAL A 96 -6.34 -5.18 1.63
C VAL A 96 -6.90 -6.13 0.56
N MET A 97 -6.79 -7.45 0.74
CA MET A 97 -7.38 -8.44 -0.17
C MET A 97 -8.90 -8.33 -0.22
N ALA A 98 -9.58 -8.17 0.91
CA ALA A 98 -11.03 -8.03 0.94
C ALA A 98 -11.49 -6.74 0.24
N ARG A 99 -10.75 -5.63 0.41
CA ARG A 99 -11.02 -4.37 -0.30
C ARG A 99 -10.79 -4.49 -1.80
N VAL A 100 -9.71 -5.13 -2.23
CA VAL A 100 -9.49 -5.43 -3.65
C VAL A 100 -10.56 -6.36 -4.21
N GLY A 101 -11.06 -7.31 -3.41
CA GLY A 101 -12.20 -8.16 -3.76
C GLY A 101 -13.46 -7.39 -4.10
N ARG A 102 -13.79 -6.33 -3.36
CA ARG A 102 -14.93 -5.46 -3.70
C ARG A 102 -14.73 -4.68 -5.00
N ILE A 103 -13.49 -4.30 -5.30
CA ILE A 103 -13.15 -3.64 -6.58
C ILE A 103 -13.30 -4.63 -7.73
N GLU A 104 -12.81 -5.86 -7.55
CA GLU A 104 -12.93 -6.94 -8.53
C GLU A 104 -14.39 -7.30 -8.80
N GLU A 105 -15.18 -7.53 -7.75
CA GLU A 105 -16.62 -7.82 -7.84
C GLU A 105 -17.35 -6.75 -8.67
N ARG A 106 -17.14 -5.47 -8.34
CA ARG A 106 -17.73 -4.34 -9.07
C ARG A 106 -17.29 -4.30 -10.54
N TRP A 107 -16.00 -4.51 -10.81
CA TRP A 107 -15.48 -4.57 -12.17
C TRP A 107 -16.09 -5.73 -12.97
N SER A 108 -16.20 -6.91 -12.35
CA SER A 108 -16.75 -8.11 -12.97
C SER A 108 -18.21 -7.94 -13.38
N HIS A 109 -19.00 -7.22 -12.57
CA HIS A 109 -20.37 -6.86 -12.94
C HIS A 109 -20.43 -5.82 -14.06
N LEU A 110 -19.63 -4.75 -13.96
CA LEU A 110 -19.73 -3.62 -14.88
C LEU A 110 -19.16 -3.92 -16.26
N ARG A 111 -18.14 -4.79 -16.36
CA ARG A 111 -17.43 -5.06 -17.63
C ARG A 111 -18.32 -5.65 -18.74
N HIS A 112 -19.45 -6.27 -18.37
CA HIS A 112 -20.40 -6.83 -19.33
C HIS A 112 -21.31 -5.77 -19.97
N GLN A 113 -21.43 -4.61 -19.32
CA GLN A 113 -22.23 -3.48 -19.78
C GLN A 113 -21.33 -2.45 -20.48
N ASP A 114 -20.21 -2.11 -19.83
CA ASP A 114 -19.23 -1.17 -20.34
C ASP A 114 -17.84 -1.54 -19.82
N ALA A 115 -17.04 -2.16 -20.70
CA ALA A 115 -15.71 -2.64 -20.36
C ALA A 115 -14.72 -1.50 -20.08
N ASP A 116 -14.81 -0.39 -20.82
CA ASP A 116 -13.89 0.74 -20.69
C ASP A 116 -14.15 1.53 -19.41
N LEU A 117 -15.43 1.73 -19.07
CA LEU A 117 -15.83 2.32 -17.81
C LEU A 117 -15.40 1.42 -16.63
N ALA A 118 -15.64 0.11 -16.71
CA ALA A 118 -15.25 -0.83 -15.67
C ALA A 118 -13.74 -0.77 -15.39
N LEU A 119 -12.92 -0.75 -16.44
CA LEU A 119 -11.46 -0.65 -16.31
C LEU A 119 -11.03 0.67 -15.68
N THR A 120 -11.62 1.78 -16.13
CA THR A 120 -11.30 3.11 -15.62
C THR A 120 -11.69 3.25 -14.15
N GLU A 121 -12.87 2.78 -13.77
CA GLU A 121 -13.36 2.79 -12.39
C GLU A 121 -12.47 1.94 -11.48
N ALA A 122 -12.16 0.71 -11.90
CA ALA A 122 -11.33 -0.19 -11.10
C ALA A 122 -9.93 0.37 -10.86
N LEU A 123 -9.29 0.93 -11.89
CA LEU A 123 -7.98 1.57 -11.76
C LEU A 123 -8.03 2.79 -10.82
N LEU A 124 -9.07 3.62 -10.90
CA LEU A 124 -9.25 4.76 -10.01
C LEU A 124 -9.42 4.30 -8.55
N ARG A 125 -10.26 3.28 -8.30
CA ARG A 125 -10.48 2.71 -6.96
C ARG A 125 -9.20 2.13 -6.36
N LEU A 126 -8.39 1.43 -7.16
CA LEU A 126 -7.09 0.92 -6.71
C LEU A 126 -6.14 2.06 -6.30
N ARG A 127 -6.11 3.16 -7.06
CA ARG A 127 -5.30 4.35 -6.71
C ARG A 127 -5.79 5.03 -5.44
N VAL A 128 -7.11 5.16 -5.27
CA VAL A 128 -7.71 5.69 -4.04
C VAL A 128 -7.34 4.81 -2.85
N LEU A 129 -7.42 3.48 -2.99
CA LEU A 129 -7.03 2.53 -1.95
C LEU A 129 -5.55 2.68 -1.58
N GLN A 130 -4.63 2.71 -2.55
CA GLN A 130 -3.20 2.97 -2.31
C GLN A 130 -2.97 4.28 -1.55
N GLY A 131 -3.66 5.36 -1.96
CA GLY A 131 -3.59 6.66 -1.27
C GLY A 131 -4.11 6.60 0.16
N ALA A 132 -5.22 5.92 0.39
CA ALA A 132 -5.80 5.75 1.72
C ALA A 132 -4.88 4.94 2.64
N LEU A 133 -4.37 3.79 2.17
CA LEU A 133 -3.42 2.96 2.90
C LEU A 133 -2.17 3.74 3.29
N ARG A 134 -1.60 4.52 2.36
CA ARG A 134 -0.44 5.36 2.64
C ARG A 134 -0.72 6.39 3.73
N ARG A 135 -1.83 7.12 3.62
CA ARG A 135 -2.21 8.13 4.62
C ARG A 135 -2.44 7.50 5.98
N GLN A 136 -3.09 6.34 6.02
CA GLN A 136 -3.43 5.66 7.25
C GLN A 136 -2.19 5.15 7.98
N LEU A 137 -1.26 4.50 7.27
CA LEU A 137 0.03 4.10 7.84
C LEU A 137 0.73 5.34 8.44
N LEU A 138 0.85 6.43 7.68
CA LEU A 138 1.51 7.65 8.17
C LEU A 138 0.77 8.33 9.34
N ALA A 139 -0.56 8.16 9.44
CA ALA A 139 -1.36 8.72 10.52
C ALA A 139 -1.19 7.98 11.86
N GLU A 140 -0.71 6.73 11.86
CA GLU A 140 -0.35 5.99 13.09
C GLU A 140 0.63 6.77 13.97
N ARG A 141 1.41 7.70 13.39
CA ARG A 141 2.26 8.68 14.08
C ARG A 141 1.58 9.37 15.28
N ARG A 142 0.27 9.63 15.21
CA ARG A 142 -0.44 10.50 16.18
C ARG A 142 -0.90 9.81 17.47
N ARG A 143 -0.72 8.49 17.65
CA ARG A 143 -1.24 7.76 18.82
C ARG A 143 -0.20 7.27 19.83
N VAL A 144 1.08 7.60 19.65
CA VAL A 144 2.09 7.31 20.68
C VAL A 144 1.89 8.28 21.85
N MET A 145 1.18 7.82 22.88
CA MET A 145 0.87 8.60 24.08
C MET A 145 2.15 8.79 24.91
N VAL A 146 2.51 10.05 25.16
CA VAL A 146 3.77 10.42 25.82
C VAL A 146 3.54 10.66 27.32
N SER A 147 3.97 9.65 28.10
CA SER A 147 4.41 9.69 29.52
C SER A 147 3.37 9.35 30.60
N ARG A 148 3.76 8.78 31.76
CA ARG A 148 4.81 9.33 32.65
C ARG A 148 5.97 8.43 33.10
N ASN A 149 5.96 7.11 32.89
CA ASN A 149 7.06 6.22 33.28
C ASN A 149 6.95 4.83 32.62
N ASP A 150 7.44 4.63 31.39
CA ASP A 150 7.59 3.27 30.88
C ASP A 150 8.87 3.12 30.03
N PRO A 151 9.88 2.36 30.52
CA PRO A 151 11.12 2.10 29.82
C PRO A 151 11.02 0.78 29.04
N LEU A 152 10.71 0.87 27.75
CA LEU A 152 11.09 -0.14 26.74
C LEU A 152 10.82 -1.63 27.08
N GLY A 153 9.66 -1.98 27.63
CA GLY A 153 9.32 -3.40 27.69
C GLY A 153 8.10 -3.76 28.51
N THR A 154 6.97 -3.98 27.83
CA THR A 154 6.20 -5.22 27.94
C THR A 154 5.13 -5.24 26.85
N GLY A 155 5.27 -6.16 25.89
CA GLY A 155 4.22 -6.63 24.98
C GLY A 155 3.22 -5.59 24.48
N PHE A 156 3.56 -4.84 23.44
CA PHE A 156 2.59 -3.96 22.78
C PHE A 156 1.46 -4.77 22.14
N ASP A 157 0.24 -4.39 22.50
CA ASP A 157 -1.01 -4.95 22.02
C ASP A 157 -1.20 -4.69 20.50
N PHE A 158 -1.46 -5.76 19.76
CA PHE A 158 -1.62 -5.78 18.31
C PHE A 158 -3.04 -5.37 17.84
N SER A 159 -3.92 -5.06 18.80
CA SER A 159 -5.29 -4.58 18.58
C SER A 159 -5.39 -3.27 17.78
N GLU A 160 -4.30 -2.51 17.62
CA GLU A 160 -4.31 -1.26 16.85
C GLU A 160 -4.30 -1.50 15.33
N LEU A 161 -3.53 -2.49 14.86
CA LEU A 161 -3.58 -2.95 13.46
C LEU A 161 -4.94 -3.59 13.15
N ASP A 162 -5.53 -4.22 14.15
CA ASP A 162 -6.87 -4.79 14.11
C ASP A 162 -7.93 -3.69 13.99
N THR A 163 -7.81 -2.63 14.78
CA THR A 163 -8.69 -1.44 14.71
C THR A 163 -8.56 -0.73 13.37
N MET A 164 -7.37 -0.74 12.76
CA MET A 164 -7.11 -0.16 11.45
C MET A 164 -7.71 -0.98 10.30
N ALA A 165 -7.67 -2.30 10.43
CA ALA A 165 -8.39 -3.24 9.59
C ALA A 165 -9.90 -2.96 9.64
N GLU A 166 -10.46 -2.79 10.84
CA GLU A 166 -11.87 -2.42 11.04
C GLU A 166 -12.20 -1.01 10.50
N ALA A 167 -11.36 -0.01 10.73
CA ALA A 167 -11.58 1.35 10.22
C ALA A 167 -11.55 1.41 8.69
N LEU A 168 -10.62 0.65 8.07
CA LEU A 168 -10.60 0.46 6.62
C LEU A 168 -11.83 -0.26 6.13
N TRP A 169 -12.42 -1.17 6.91
CA TRP A 169 -13.64 -1.92 6.62
C TRP A 169 -14.92 -1.06 6.75
N LEU A 170 -14.91 -0.09 7.66
CA LEU A 170 -16.05 0.78 7.98
C LEU A 170 -16.10 2.08 7.16
N ALA A 171 -14.98 2.53 6.59
CA ALA A 171 -14.97 3.64 5.64
C ALA A 171 -15.75 3.23 4.36
N LYS A 172 -17.00 3.71 4.26
CA LYS A 172 -17.90 3.56 3.11
C LYS A 172 -17.56 4.56 2.02
#